data_AF-A0A2D7PH19-F1
#
_entry.id   AF-A0A2D7PH19-F1
#
_cell.length_a   1.000
_cell.length_b   1.000
_cell.length_c   1.000
_cell.angle_alpha   90.00
_cell.angle_beta   90.00
_cell.angle_gamma   90.00
#
_symmetry.space_group_name_H-M   'P 1'
#
loop_
_entity.id
_entity.type
_entity.pdbx_description
1 polymer ?
#
loop_
_entity_poly.entity_id
_entity_poly.type
_entity_poly.pdbx_seq_one_letter_code
_entity_poly.pdbx_strand_id
1 'polypeptide(L)'
;MLDPASIGIAITAANTAFSAIKRGFAAGREIESMGKDLSRWMGAVSDVENTEKSAKDASPLRKLFKGREIEASAIEAFTAKKKLEAQRQELKSFINFHYGANSWNEILRMEAEIRKKRKEEIYAKQELLRKIWEYIGWFILFCTVVGFIFFLAWLYKEKRG
;
A
#
# COMPACT_ATOMS: atom_id res chain seq x y z
N MET A 1 5.27 -6.67 8.75
CA MET A 1 6.36 -7.03 9.70
C MET A 1 7.59 -6.22 9.31
N LEU A 2 8.22 -5.58 10.30
CA LEU A 2 9.36 -4.66 10.17
C LEU A 2 10.66 -5.44 10.30
N ASP A 3 11.46 -5.50 9.23
CA ASP A 3 12.81 -6.04 9.26
C ASP A 3 13.67 -5.18 8.28
N PRO A 4 14.92 -4.78 8.59
CA PRO A 4 15.85 -4.22 7.60
C PRO A 4 15.87 -4.96 6.25
N ALA A 5 15.53 -6.26 6.23
CA ALA A 5 15.27 -7.00 5.00
C ALA A 5 14.19 -6.36 4.10
N SER A 6 13.10 -5.80 4.64
CA SER A 6 12.02 -5.19 3.85
C SER A 6 12.44 -3.86 3.20
N ILE A 7 13.31 -3.08 3.87
CA ILE A 7 13.89 -1.86 3.30
C ILE A 7 14.86 -2.24 2.17
N GLY A 8 15.72 -3.23 2.39
CA GLY A 8 16.62 -3.76 1.36
C GLY A 8 15.87 -4.30 0.14
N ILE A 9 14.75 -5.00 0.34
CA ILE A 9 13.88 -5.48 -0.73
C ILE A 9 13.26 -4.30 -1.50
N ALA A 10 12.74 -3.28 -0.80
CA ALA A 10 12.15 -2.12 -1.45
C ALA A 10 13.19 -1.30 -2.25
N ILE A 11 14.40 -1.10 -1.70
CA ILE A 11 15.51 -0.45 -2.42
C ILE A 11 15.93 -1.28 -3.64
N THR A 12 16.01 -2.59 -3.51
CA THR A 12 16.35 -3.49 -4.63
C THR A 12 15.29 -3.44 -5.72
N ALA A 13 14.01 -3.46 -5.33
CA ALA A 13 12.89 -3.32 -6.26
C ALA A 13 12.94 -1.96 -6.99
N ALA A 14 13.20 -0.87 -6.26
CA ALA A 14 13.37 0.45 -6.85
C ALA A 14 14.53 0.47 -7.85
N ASN A 15 15.72 0.01 -7.47
CA ASN A 15 16.88 -0.03 -8.38
C ASN A 15 16.63 -0.88 -9.63
N THR A 16 15.93 -2.00 -9.49
CA THR A 16 15.59 -2.90 -10.59
C THR A 16 14.62 -2.21 -11.56
N ALA A 17 13.54 -1.64 -11.04
CA ALA A 17 12.56 -0.91 -11.83
C ALA A 17 13.20 0.32 -12.52
N PHE A 18 14.03 1.08 -11.80
CA PHE A 18 14.78 2.19 -12.37
C PHE A 18 15.68 1.76 -13.53
N SER A 19 16.41 0.65 -13.37
CA SER A 19 17.28 0.12 -14.43
C SER A 19 16.47 -0.33 -15.65
N ALA A 20 15.29 -0.92 -15.44
CA ALA A 20 14.38 -1.28 -16.52
C ALA A 20 13.85 -0.05 -17.26
N ILE A 21 13.46 1.00 -16.53
CA ILE A 21 13.02 2.28 -17.10
C ILE A 21 14.15 2.91 -17.93
N LYS A 22 15.37 2.99 -17.39
CA LYS A 22 16.53 3.55 -18.10
C LYS A 22 16.85 2.81 -19.40
N ARG A 23 16.78 1.48 -19.39
CA ARG A 23 16.93 0.66 -20.61
C ARG A 23 15.78 0.89 -21.59
N GLY A 24 14.55 1.01 -21.10
CA GLY A 24 13.39 1.30 -21.93
C GLY A 24 13.54 2.65 -22.64
N PHE A 25 13.97 3.67 -21.91
CA PHE A 25 14.31 4.98 -22.46
C PHE A 25 15.44 4.92 -23.50
N ALA A 26 16.53 4.22 -23.21
CA ALA A 26 17.63 4.05 -24.16
C ALA A 26 17.22 3.30 -25.43
N ALA A 27 16.23 2.40 -25.33
CA ALA A 27 15.64 1.68 -26.45
C ALA A 27 14.52 2.46 -27.16
N GLY A 28 14.26 3.72 -26.79
CA GLY A 28 13.21 4.55 -27.39
C GLY A 28 11.78 4.07 -27.09
N ARG A 29 11.58 3.29 -26.02
CA ARG A 29 10.25 2.80 -25.64
C ARG A 29 9.34 3.94 -25.21
N GLU A 30 8.08 3.85 -25.59
CA GLU A 30 7.05 4.79 -25.18
C GLU A 30 6.71 4.65 -23.69
N ILE A 31 6.40 5.78 -23.05
CA ILE A 31 6.10 5.87 -21.61
C ILE A 31 4.93 4.98 -21.19
N GLU A 32 3.95 4.78 -22.06
CA GLU A 32 2.82 3.89 -21.83
C GLU A 32 3.30 2.45 -21.54
N SER A 33 4.28 1.99 -22.33
CA SER A 33 4.88 0.67 -22.16
C SER A 33 5.76 0.54 -20.91
N MET A 34 6.19 1.67 -20.33
CA MET A 34 7.02 1.75 -19.12
C MET A 34 6.23 2.13 -17.87
N GLY A 35 4.93 2.45 -18.00
CA GLY A 35 4.09 2.87 -16.89
C GLY A 35 4.06 1.86 -15.74
N LYS A 36 4.17 0.56 -16.06
CA LYS A 36 4.26 -0.52 -15.06
C LYS A 36 5.54 -0.44 -14.23
N ASP A 37 6.69 -0.24 -14.86
CA ASP A 37 7.96 -0.15 -14.16
C ASP A 37 8.08 1.18 -13.41
N LEU A 38 7.53 2.26 -13.97
CA LEU A 38 7.43 3.56 -13.30
C LEU A 38 6.55 3.46 -12.04
N SER A 39 5.38 2.82 -12.11
CA SER A 39 4.53 2.60 -10.94
C SER A 39 5.19 1.72 -9.89
N ARG A 40 5.96 0.70 -10.30
CA ARG A 40 6.73 -0.15 -9.38
C ARG A 40 7.83 0.63 -8.68
N TRP A 41 8.57 1.45 -9.42
CA TRP A 41 9.59 2.33 -8.87
C TRP A 41 8.99 3.33 -7.88
N MET A 42 7.92 4.05 -8.25
CA MET A 42 7.27 5.04 -7.37
C MET A 42 6.68 4.41 -6.10
N GLY A 43 6.11 3.20 -6.22
CA GLY A 43 5.64 2.42 -5.07
C GLY A 43 6.79 2.05 -4.13
N ALA A 44 7.86 1.47 -4.67
CA ALA A 44 9.02 1.06 -3.89
C ALA A 44 9.71 2.25 -3.18
N VAL A 45 9.83 3.40 -3.84
CA VAL A 45 10.34 4.65 -3.22
C VAL A 45 9.43 5.10 -2.08
N SER A 46 8.11 5.09 -2.29
CA SER A 46 7.14 5.46 -1.26
C SER A 46 7.18 4.53 -0.05
N ASP A 47 7.43 3.23 -0.26
CA ASP A 47 7.56 2.26 0.81
C ASP A 47 8.83 2.52 1.64
N VAL A 48 9.94 2.87 0.99
CA VAL A 48 11.18 3.28 1.68
C VAL A 48 10.96 4.56 2.50
N GLU A 49 10.37 5.60 1.91
CA GLU A 49 10.10 6.88 2.59
C GLU A 49 9.14 6.73 3.78
N ASN A 50 8.06 5.96 3.61
CA ASN A 50 7.09 5.70 4.68
C ASN A 50 7.70 4.88 5.83
N THR A 51 8.61 3.96 5.51
CA THR A 51 9.34 3.18 6.49
C THR A 51 10.36 4.04 7.25
N GLU A 52 11.07 4.96 6.56
CA GLU A 52 11.99 5.91 7.21
C GLU A 52 11.24 6.82 8.21
N LYS A 53 10.08 7.34 7.81
CA LYS A 53 9.23 8.19 8.67
C LYS A 53 8.75 7.42 9.91
N SER A 54 8.26 6.19 9.71
CA SER A 54 7.77 5.34 10.79
C SER A 54 8.89 4.86 11.73
N ALA A 55 10.12 4.70 11.23
CA ALA A 55 11.28 4.35 12.04
C ALA A 55 11.72 5.50 12.96
N LYS A 56 11.59 6.76 12.51
CA LYS A 56 11.88 7.95 13.33
C LYS A 56 10.87 8.14 14.47
N ASP A 57 9.61 7.79 14.23
CA ASP A 57 8.50 7.90 15.20
C ASP A 57 8.41 6.70 16.18
N ALA A 58 9.24 5.66 16.02
CA ALA A 58 9.25 4.52 16.93
C ALA A 58 9.72 4.92 18.34
N SER A 59 8.82 4.71 19.31
CA SER A 59 8.89 5.02 20.76
C SER A 59 10.30 5.02 21.39
N PRO A 60 10.61 5.96 22.32
CA PRO A 60 11.92 6.08 22.99
C PRO A 60 12.49 4.78 23.58
N LEU A 61 11.63 3.85 24.00
CA LEU A 61 12.02 2.54 24.54
C LEU A 61 12.78 1.66 23.53
N ARG A 62 12.57 1.84 22.23
CA ARG A 62 13.25 1.03 21.18
C ARG A 62 14.64 1.59 20.81
N LYS A 63 14.94 2.85 21.17
CA LYS A 63 16.23 3.51 20.93
C LYS A 63 17.31 3.08 21.92
N LEU A 64 16.95 2.63 23.11
CA LEU A 64 17.90 2.19 24.15
C LEU A 64 18.50 0.80 23.90
N PHE A 65 17.83 -0.08 23.15
CA PHE A 65 18.30 -1.45 22.90
C PHE A 65 19.25 -1.60 21.70
N LYS A 66 19.58 -0.54 20.95
CA LYS A 66 20.27 -0.66 19.64
C LYS A 66 21.43 0.33 19.39
N GLY A 67 22.03 0.91 20.43
CA GLY A 67 22.91 2.10 20.34
C GLY A 67 24.12 2.06 19.37
N ARG A 68 24.68 0.90 19.00
CA ARG A 68 25.81 0.80 18.04
C ARG A 68 25.42 0.38 16.62
N GLU A 69 24.27 -0.26 16.45
CA GLU A 69 23.75 -0.69 15.14
C GLU A 69 22.99 0.46 14.42
N ILE A 70 22.59 1.48 15.17
CA ILE A 70 21.82 2.63 14.67
C ILE A 70 22.66 3.56 13.78
N GLU A 71 23.94 3.81 14.09
CA GLU A 71 24.76 4.74 13.29
C GLU A 71 25.01 4.20 11.88
N ALA A 72 25.39 2.93 11.75
CA ALA A 72 25.56 2.28 10.45
C ALA A 72 24.25 2.24 9.66
N SER A 73 23.14 1.87 10.31
CA SER A 73 21.83 1.81 9.66
C SER A 73 21.32 3.19 9.23
N ALA A 74 21.60 4.26 9.99
CA ALA A 74 21.21 5.63 9.63
C ALA A 74 21.98 6.16 8.41
N ILE A 75 23.28 5.90 8.31
CA ILE A 75 24.11 6.29 7.16
C ILE A 75 23.67 5.55 5.90
N GLU A 76 23.39 4.25 6.00
CA GLU A 76 22.87 3.45 4.90
C GLU A 76 21.50 3.93 4.42
N ALA A 77 20.58 4.22 5.35
CA ALA A 77 19.26 4.77 5.02
C ALA A 77 19.37 6.15 4.35
N PHE A 78 20.26 7.02 4.85
CA PHE A 78 20.51 8.33 4.25
C PHE A 78 21.09 8.21 2.83
N THR A 79 22.06 7.32 2.64
CA THR A 79 22.68 7.08 1.32
C THR A 79 21.68 6.51 0.33
N ALA A 80 20.85 5.55 0.76
CA ALA A 80 19.76 5.00 -0.03
C ALA A 80 18.76 6.09 -0.44
N LYS A 81 18.35 6.94 0.50
CA LYS A 81 17.46 8.07 0.22
C LYS A 81 18.05 9.02 -0.82
N LYS A 82 19.32 9.40 -0.67
CA LYS A 82 20.00 10.27 -1.64
C LYS A 82 20.09 9.63 -3.02
N LYS A 83 20.30 8.32 -3.09
CA LYS A 83 20.27 7.57 -4.35
C LYS A 83 18.88 7.56 -4.99
N LEU A 84 17.81 7.36 -4.22
CA LEU A 84 16.43 7.42 -4.73
C LEU A 84 16.05 8.84 -5.19
N GLU A 85 16.50 9.87 -4.46
CA GLU A 85 16.34 11.27 -4.84
C GLU A 85 17.05 11.57 -6.17
N ALA A 86 18.28 11.07 -6.36
CA ALA A 86 18.99 11.19 -7.62
C ALA A 86 18.25 10.49 -8.77
N GLN A 87 17.75 9.27 -8.56
CA GLN A 87 16.91 8.56 -9.54
C GLN A 87 15.67 9.37 -9.91
N ARG A 88 15.01 9.99 -8.93
CA ARG A 88 13.84 10.84 -9.15
C ARG A 88 14.17 12.04 -10.04
N GLN A 89 15.29 12.71 -9.77
CA GLN A 89 15.73 13.86 -10.56
C GLN A 89 16.08 13.45 -12.00
N GLU A 90 16.73 12.30 -12.17
CA GLU A 90 17.04 11.75 -13.50
C GLU A 90 15.75 11.45 -14.28
N LEU A 91 14.79 10.74 -13.67
CA LEU A 91 13.50 10.44 -14.29
C LEU A 91 12.70 11.70 -14.61
N LYS A 92 12.64 12.65 -13.67
CA LYS A 92 11.95 13.93 -13.88
C LYS A 92 12.54 14.70 -15.06
N SER A 93 13.87 14.82 -15.11
CA SER A 93 14.56 15.54 -16.18
C SER A 93 14.30 14.86 -17.53
N PHE A 94 14.44 13.54 -17.59
CA PHE A 94 14.17 12.76 -18.80
C PHE A 94 12.73 12.92 -19.28
N ILE A 95 11.75 12.68 -18.39
CA ILE A 95 10.33 12.74 -18.74
C ILE A 95 9.95 14.15 -19.20
N ASN A 96 10.40 15.17 -18.48
CA ASN A 96 10.09 16.55 -18.86
C ASN A 96 10.74 16.94 -20.18
N PHE A 97 11.94 16.44 -20.47
CA PHE A 97 12.64 16.69 -21.73
C PHE A 97 11.94 16.04 -22.92
N HIS A 98 11.48 14.79 -22.78
CA HIS A 98 10.88 14.03 -23.89
C HIS A 98 9.38 14.24 -24.07
N TYR A 99 8.63 14.49 -22.99
CA TYR A 99 7.15 14.52 -23.01
C TYR A 99 6.58 15.91 -22.70
N GLY A 100 7.41 16.86 -22.27
CA GLY A 100 7.03 18.25 -21.99
C GLY A 100 7.23 18.65 -20.53
N ALA A 101 7.41 19.95 -20.29
CA ALA A 101 7.87 20.49 -18.99
C ALA A 101 7.00 20.13 -17.77
N ASN A 102 5.73 19.74 -17.97
CA ASN A 102 4.79 19.39 -16.92
C ASN A 102 4.44 17.89 -16.82
N SER A 103 4.97 17.04 -17.70
CA SER A 103 4.60 15.62 -17.77
C SER A 103 4.92 14.86 -16.49
N TRP A 104 6.00 15.20 -15.80
CA TRP A 104 6.30 14.63 -14.49
C TRP A 104 5.20 14.91 -13.45
N ASN A 105 4.65 16.13 -13.44
CA ASN A 105 3.60 16.51 -12.49
C ASN A 105 2.29 15.80 -12.80
N GLU A 106 1.99 15.60 -14.09
CA GLU A 106 0.83 14.84 -14.53
C GLU A 106 0.91 13.38 -14.06
N ILE A 107 2.08 12.76 -14.18
CA ILE A 107 2.33 11.40 -13.66
C ILE A 107 2.10 11.34 -12.15
N LEU A 108 2.61 12.30 -11.39
CA LEU A 108 2.39 12.35 -9.94
C LEU A 108 0.90 12.50 -9.59
N ARG A 109 0.15 13.31 -10.36
CA ARG A 109 -1.30 13.47 -10.16
C ARG A 109 -2.05 12.17 -10.44
N MET A 110 -1.75 11.53 -11.57
CA MET A 110 -2.33 10.23 -11.92
C MET A 110 -2.03 9.18 -10.85
N GLU A 111 -0.80 9.12 -10.36
CA GLU A 111 -0.43 8.18 -9.30
C GLU A 111 -1.23 8.44 -8.01
N ALA A 112 -1.38 9.70 -7.61
CA ALA A 112 -2.16 10.08 -6.43
C ALA A 112 -3.64 9.65 -6.58
N GLU A 113 -4.23 9.87 -7.75
CA GLU A 113 -5.60 9.42 -8.07
C GLU A 113 -5.72 7.89 -8.00
N ILE A 114 -4.78 7.14 -8.58
CA ILE A 114 -4.78 5.67 -8.53
C ILE A 114 -4.65 5.19 -7.08
N ARG A 115 -3.79 5.81 -6.26
CA ARG A 115 -3.68 5.48 -4.82
C ARG A 115 -4.99 5.74 -4.08
N LYS A 116 -5.69 6.83 -4.39
CA LYS A 116 -7.01 7.14 -3.82
C LYS A 116 -8.05 6.10 -4.23
N LYS A 117 -8.17 5.78 -5.52
CA LYS A 117 -9.08 4.76 -6.06
C LYS A 117 -8.84 3.40 -5.42
N ARG A 118 -7.57 2.97 -5.27
CA ARG A 118 -7.24 1.69 -4.61
C ARG A 118 -7.70 1.64 -3.15
N LYS A 119 -7.56 2.75 -2.40
CA LYS A 119 -8.05 2.83 -1.02
C LYS A 119 -9.58 2.75 -0.97
N GLU A 120 -10.25 3.46 -1.88
CA GLU A 120 -11.71 3.44 -2.01
C GLU A 120 -12.23 2.04 -2.38
N GLU A 121 -11.59 1.34 -3.30
CA GLU A 121 -11.94 -0.03 -3.68
C GLU A 121 -11.77 -1.02 -2.53
N ILE A 122 -10.68 -0.91 -1.76
CA ILE A 122 -10.45 -1.75 -0.58
C ILE A 122 -11.52 -1.46 0.47
N TYR A 123 -11.81 -0.18 0.72
CA TYR A 123 -12.83 0.24 1.67
C TYR A 123 -14.22 -0.26 1.24
N ALA A 124 -14.59 -0.10 -0.03
CA ALA A 124 -15.84 -0.59 -0.59
C ALA A 124 -15.96 -2.12 -0.44
N LYS A 125 -14.90 -2.88 -0.73
CA LYS A 125 -14.88 -4.34 -0.51
C LYS A 125 -15.08 -4.71 0.95
N GLN A 126 -14.43 -4.00 1.88
CA GLN A 126 -14.61 -4.20 3.32
C GLN A 126 -16.04 -3.88 3.76
N GLU A 127 -16.63 -2.81 3.23
CA GLU A 127 -18.00 -2.42 3.53
C GLU A 127 -19.01 -3.46 3.02
N LEU A 128 -18.80 -4.02 1.83
CA LEU A 128 -19.64 -5.11 1.30
C LEU A 128 -19.57 -6.35 2.19
N LEU A 129 -18.37 -6.76 2.61
CA LEU A 129 -18.21 -7.89 3.53
C LEU A 129 -18.86 -7.61 4.88
N ARG A 130 -18.69 -6.41 5.43
CA ARG A 130 -19.32 -5.98 6.69
C ARG A 130 -20.84 -6.02 6.58
N LYS A 131 -21.41 -5.49 5.50
CA LYS A 131 -22.86 -5.53 5.24
C LYS A 131 -23.36 -6.96 5.13
N ILE A 132 -22.65 -7.85 4.42
CA ILE A 132 -23.02 -9.27 4.32
C ILE A 132 -23.04 -9.93 5.70
N TRP A 133 -22.01 -9.70 6.52
CA TRP A 133 -21.96 -10.23 7.90
C TRP A 133 -23.08 -9.68 8.78
N GLU A 134 -23.41 -8.40 8.65
CA GLU A 134 -24.50 -7.76 9.36
C GLU A 134 -25.87 -8.35 8.96
N TYR A 135 -26.10 -8.57 7.67
CA TYR A 135 -27.30 -9.25 7.18
C TYR A 135 -27.41 -10.70 7.67
N ILE A 136 -26.30 -11.46 7.66
CA ILE A 136 -26.27 -12.82 8.19
C ILE A 136 -26.60 -12.81 9.70
N GLY A 137 -26.05 -11.87 10.46
CA GLY A 137 -26.36 -11.71 11.88
C GLY A 137 -27.85 -11.45 12.14
N TRP A 138 -28.46 -10.53 11.38
CA TRP A 138 -29.90 -10.26 11.45
C TRP A 138 -30.76 -11.45 11.06
N PHE A 139 -30.36 -12.19 10.02
CA PHE A 139 -31.08 -13.38 9.58
C PHE A 139 -31.10 -14.48 10.64
N ILE A 140 -29.95 -14.77 11.26
CA ILE A 140 -29.84 -15.77 12.34
C ILE A 140 -30.66 -15.35 13.56
N LEU A 141 -30.61 -14.07 13.94
CA LEU A 141 -31.42 -13.54 15.03
C LEU A 141 -32.91 -13.72 14.76
N PHE A 142 -33.37 -13.36 13.55
CA PHE A 142 -34.76 -13.53 13.14
C PHE A 142 -35.20 -15.00 13.17
N CYS A 143 -34.40 -15.91 12.60
CA CYS A 143 -34.68 -17.34 12.63
C CYS A 143 -34.77 -17.90 14.06
N THR A 144 -33.91 -17.41 14.97
CA THR A 144 -33.92 -17.84 16.37
C THR A 144 -35.21 -17.39 17.07
N VAL A 145 -35.61 -16.12 16.88
CA VAL A 145 -36.84 -15.59 17.47
C VAL A 145 -38.09 -16.28 16.92
N VAL A 146 -38.17 -16.45 15.59
CA VAL A 146 -39.31 -17.13 14.96
C VAL A 146 -39.36 -18.60 15.35
N GLY A 147 -38.23 -19.29 15.34
CA GLY A 147 -38.14 -20.69 15.77
C GLY A 147 -38.57 -20.87 17.23
N PHE A 148 -38.19 -19.94 18.11
CA PHE A 148 -38.61 -19.95 19.51
C PHE A 148 -40.12 -19.73 19.67
N ILE A 149 -40.73 -18.80 18.91
CA ILE A 149 -42.19 -18.58 18.92
C ILE A 149 -42.94 -19.83 18.43
N PHE A 150 -42.48 -20.46 17.34
CA PHE A 150 -43.06 -21.70 16.84
C PHE A 150 -42.95 -22.84 17.85
N PHE A 151 -41.81 -22.97 18.52
CA PHE A 151 -41.61 -23.96 19.58
C PHE A 151 -42.59 -23.77 20.75
N LEU A 152 -42.79 -22.53 21.21
CA LEU A 152 -43.76 -22.20 22.25
C LEU A 152 -45.21 -22.48 21.80
N ALA A 153 -45.55 -22.16 20.55
CA ALA A 153 -46.88 -22.44 20.00
C ALA A 153 -47.17 -23.95 19.90
N TRP A 154 -46.18 -24.75 19.52
CA TRP A 154 -46.29 -26.21 19.48
C TRP A 154 -46.49 -26.79 20.89
N LEU A 155 -45.69 -26.37 21.87
CA LEU A 155 -45.84 -26.78 23.27
C LEU A 155 -47.21 -26.44 23.86
N TYR A 156 -47.75 -25.27 23.50
CA TYR A 156 -49.07 -24.84 23.95
C TYR A 156 -50.20 -25.69 23.36
N LYS A 157 -50.05 -26.11 22.10
CA LYS A 157 -51.02 -26.99 21.43
C LYS A 157 -51.01 -28.38 22.06
N GLU A 158 -49.83 -28.95 22.33
CA GLU A 158 -49.68 -30.26 22.99
C GLU A 158 -50.33 -30.28 24.39
N LYS A 159 -50.24 -29.18 25.13
CA LYS A 159 -50.81 -29.08 26.48
C LYS A 159 -52.34 -28.97 26.53
N ARG A 160 -52.99 -28.66 25.41
CA ARG A 160 -54.45 -28.50 25.28
C ARG A 160 -55.13 -29.62 24.49
N GLY A 161 -54.35 -30.49 23.84
CA GLY A 161 -54.83 -31.66 23.10
C GLY A 161 -54.98 -32.88 23.98
#